data_AF-A0AAD7DV47-F1
#
_entry.id   AF-A0AAD7DV47-F1
#
_cell.length_a   1.000
_cell.length_b   1.000
_cell.length_c   1.000
_cell.angle_alpha   90.00
_cell.angle_beta   90.00
_cell.angle_gamma   90.00
#
_symmetry.space_group_name_H-M   'P 1'
#
loop_
_entity.id
_entity.type
_entity.pdbx_description
1 polymer ?
#
loop_
_entity_poly.entity_id
_entity_poly.type
_entity_poly.pdbx_seq_one_letter_code
_entity_poly.pdbx_strand_id
1 'polypeptide(L)'
;ILEDEDLAEEIHLHLQSIGKFVCAQDVVNCMASDEIKTRLKLKNGISLRTAQRWMKWMQYCWTAEPKGMYSDGHEREDVVEYQQKVLIPQWAELSKYTRKFTEDGDERTFIVAPDGKILVIWRHDESIFYANDRRKLRWVHSSETAKPYAKGEGASMMVTAF
;
A
#
# COMPACT_ATOMS: atom_id res chain seq x y z
N ILE A 1 17.79 27.59 15.70
CA ILE A 1 16.49 27.24 16.34
C ILE A 1 16.34 25.73 16.45
N LEU A 2 16.40 24.97 15.34
CA LEU A 2 16.39 23.50 15.42
C LEU A 2 17.76 22.84 15.71
N GLU A 3 18.83 23.63 15.81
CA GLU A 3 20.12 23.19 16.36
C GLU A 3 20.05 23.00 17.89
N ASP A 4 18.94 23.42 18.50
CA ASP A 4 18.60 23.14 19.89
C ASP A 4 18.00 21.73 19.96
N GLU A 5 18.81 20.76 20.42
CA GLU A 5 18.43 19.35 20.52
C GLU A 5 17.20 19.17 21.42
N ASP A 6 17.07 19.95 22.50
CA ASP A 6 15.95 19.87 23.44
C ASP A 6 14.62 20.23 22.75
N LEU A 7 14.64 21.25 21.86
CA LEU A 7 13.46 21.64 21.10
C LEU A 7 13.08 20.58 20.06
N ALA A 8 14.05 19.95 19.42
CA ALA A 8 13.81 18.89 18.44
C ALA A 8 13.20 17.65 19.11
N GLU A 9 13.70 17.27 20.29
CA GLU A 9 13.14 16.17 21.10
C GLU A 9 11.71 16.45 21.54
N GLU A 10 11.40 17.66 21.99
CA GLU A 10 10.04 18.03 22.41
C GLU A 10 9.03 17.95 21.26
N ILE A 11 9.41 18.44 20.06
CA ILE A 11 8.58 18.31 18.86
C ILE A 11 8.41 16.83 18.50
N HIS A 12 9.48 16.03 18.59
CA HIS A 12 9.41 14.60 18.31
C HIS A 12 8.44 13.89 19.26
N LEU A 13 8.52 14.19 20.56
CA LEU A 13 7.64 13.63 21.59
C LEU A 13 6.17 14.02 21.34
N HIS A 14 5.92 15.27 20.93
CA HIS A 14 4.58 15.71 20.55
C HIS A 14 4.04 14.94 19.33
N LEU A 15 4.85 14.79 18.28
CA LEU A 15 4.47 14.02 17.09
C LEU A 15 4.19 12.55 17.43
N GLN A 16 4.98 11.94 18.30
CA GLN A 16 4.73 10.57 18.78
C GLN A 16 3.38 10.44 19.51
N SER A 17 2.98 11.44 20.30
CA SER A 17 1.69 11.42 21.02
C SER A 17 0.45 11.51 20.13
N ILE A 18 0.58 12.10 18.93
CA ILE A 18 -0.50 12.16 17.92
C ILE A 18 -0.69 10.81 17.23
N GLY A 19 0.39 10.04 17.08
CA GLY A 19 0.38 8.69 16.52
C GLY A 19 0.69 8.64 15.02
N LYS A 20 0.04 7.74 14.28
CA LYS A 20 0.46 7.33 12.92
C LYS A 20 0.37 8.44 11.87
N PHE A 21 -0.60 9.34 11.99
CA PHE A 21 -0.96 10.31 10.95
C PHE A 21 -0.58 11.74 11.32
N VAL A 22 0.70 11.96 11.57
CA VAL A 22 1.25 13.30 11.80
C VAL A 22 1.32 14.12 10.52
N CYS A 23 1.22 15.43 10.67
CA CYS A 23 1.35 16.41 9.61
C CYS A 23 2.14 17.65 10.08
N ALA A 24 2.60 18.46 9.12
CA ALA A 24 3.35 19.68 9.45
C ALA A 24 2.53 20.69 10.28
N GLN A 25 1.19 20.64 10.21
CA GLN A 25 0.34 21.50 11.04
C GLN A 25 0.48 21.16 12.54
N ASP A 26 0.79 19.92 12.87
CA ASP A 26 0.98 19.50 14.27
C ASP A 26 2.22 20.17 14.87
N VAL A 27 3.29 20.35 14.10
CA VAL A 27 4.47 21.10 14.52
C VAL A 27 4.13 22.59 14.69
N VAL A 28 3.29 23.15 13.82
CA VAL A 28 2.82 24.55 13.96
C VAL A 28 2.02 24.70 15.26
N ASN A 29 1.14 23.74 15.56
CA ASN A 29 0.31 23.75 16.76
C ASN A 29 1.15 23.59 18.04
N CYS A 30 2.14 22.69 18.02
CA CYS A 30 3.12 22.52 19.10
C CYS A 30 3.82 23.85 19.41
N MET A 31 4.39 24.49 18.37
CA MET A 31 5.08 25.77 18.49
C MET A 31 4.16 26.96 18.82
N ALA A 32 2.84 26.77 18.70
CA ALA A 32 1.87 27.78 19.08
C ALA A 32 1.58 27.79 20.59
N SER A 33 2.04 26.78 21.35
CA SER A 33 1.90 26.71 22.81
C SER A 33 2.57 27.92 23.49
N ASP A 34 1.92 28.46 24.53
CA ASP A 34 2.39 29.64 25.26
C ASP A 34 3.71 29.37 25.99
N GLU A 35 3.95 28.13 26.43
CA GLU A 35 5.20 27.70 27.07
C GLU A 35 6.39 27.80 26.10
N ILE A 36 6.23 27.30 24.87
CA ILE A 36 7.29 27.32 23.86
C ILE A 36 7.52 28.76 23.36
N LYS A 37 6.45 29.54 23.16
CA LYS A 37 6.54 30.94 22.76
C LYS A 37 7.28 31.80 23.77
N THR A 38 6.98 31.61 25.07
CA THR A 38 7.64 32.35 26.15
C THR A 38 9.10 31.95 26.28
N ARG A 39 9.42 30.65 26.24
CA ARG A 39 10.80 30.13 26.29
C ARG A 39 11.65 30.65 25.13
N LEU A 40 11.14 30.61 23.90
CA LEU A 40 11.88 31.00 22.70
C LEU A 40 11.73 32.50 22.34
N LYS A 41 10.99 33.27 23.14
CA LYS A 41 10.69 34.70 22.91
C LYS A 41 10.15 34.99 21.50
N LEU A 42 9.36 34.06 20.96
CA LEU A 42 8.79 34.17 19.62
C LEU A 42 7.58 35.12 19.62
N LYS A 43 7.65 36.21 18.85
CA LYS A 43 6.52 37.14 18.68
C LYS A 43 5.34 36.52 17.95
N ASN A 44 5.62 35.65 16.97
CA ASN A 44 4.64 34.95 16.15
C ASN A 44 5.00 33.47 16.09
N GLY A 45 4.01 32.60 15.87
CA GLY A 45 4.25 31.19 15.60
C GLY A 45 5.01 30.96 14.28
N ILE A 46 5.39 29.71 14.02
CA ILE A 46 6.06 29.34 12.76
C ILE A 46 5.05 29.17 11.62
N SER A 47 5.51 29.36 10.38
CA SER A 47 4.70 29.06 9.20
C SER A 47 4.66 27.56 8.91
N LEU A 48 3.63 27.11 8.19
CA LEU A 48 3.55 25.72 7.70
C LEU A 48 4.77 25.30 6.87
N ARG A 49 5.31 26.22 6.05
CA ARG A 49 6.51 25.96 5.24
C ARG A 49 7.75 25.74 6.12
N THR A 50 7.85 26.47 7.22
CA THR A 50 8.91 26.28 8.22
C THR A 50 8.76 24.91 8.88
N ALA A 51 7.57 24.55 9.32
CA ALA A 51 7.26 23.24 9.90
C ALA A 51 7.59 22.08 8.94
N GLN A 52 7.27 22.19 7.65
CA GLN A 52 7.64 21.18 6.65
C GLN A 52 9.16 21.01 6.49
N ARG A 53 9.93 22.10 6.53
CA ARG A 53 11.41 22.03 6.51
C ARG A 53 11.94 21.36 7.76
N TRP A 54 11.34 21.68 8.92
CA TRP A 54 11.68 21.12 10.20
C TRP A 54 11.44 19.61 10.23
N MET A 55 10.28 19.14 9.74
CA MET A 55 10.00 17.72 9.59
C MET A 55 11.09 17.00 8.79
N LYS A 56 11.52 17.57 7.66
CA LYS A 56 12.60 16.97 6.85
C LYS A 56 13.96 16.93 7.58
N TRP A 57 14.30 17.97 8.34
CA TRP A 57 15.53 17.98 9.15
C TRP A 57 15.48 16.94 10.28
N MET A 58 14.32 16.75 10.91
CA MET A 58 14.06 15.69 11.89
C MET A 58 13.81 14.32 11.23
N GLN A 59 14.30 14.11 10.01
CA GLN A 59 14.25 12.84 9.28
C GLN A 59 12.84 12.29 8.99
N TYR A 60 11.81 13.13 8.98
CA TYR A 60 10.50 12.78 8.45
C TYR A 60 10.43 13.05 6.94
N CYS A 61 9.97 12.05 6.20
CA CYS A 61 9.77 12.11 4.76
C CYS A 61 8.29 11.88 4.41
N TRP A 62 7.76 12.68 3.50
CA TRP A 62 6.44 12.40 2.90
C TRP A 62 6.60 11.29 1.88
N THR A 63 6.22 10.07 2.25
CA THR A 63 6.44 8.88 1.42
C THR A 63 5.31 7.87 1.61
N ALA A 64 5.27 6.86 0.73
CA ALA A 64 4.39 5.73 0.89
C ALA A 64 4.80 4.93 2.13
N GLU A 65 3.81 4.41 2.85
CA GLU A 65 4.06 3.57 4.01
C GLU A 65 4.98 2.38 3.62
N PRO A 66 6.08 2.14 4.36
CA PRO A 66 6.92 0.97 4.12
C PRO A 66 6.08 -0.30 4.30
N LYS A 67 5.78 -0.97 3.18
CA LYS A 67 5.01 -2.22 3.23
C LYS A 67 5.94 -3.36 3.60
N GLY A 68 5.55 -4.12 4.63
CA GLY A 68 6.25 -5.35 5.00
C GLY A 68 6.13 -6.41 3.92
N MET A 69 6.95 -7.45 4.03
CA MET A 69 6.88 -8.62 3.17
C MET A 69 5.50 -9.28 3.30
N TYR A 70 4.81 -9.49 2.18
CA TYR A 70 3.59 -10.29 2.15
C TYR A 70 4.00 -11.76 2.25
N SER A 71 3.48 -12.48 3.26
CA SER A 71 3.51 -13.93 3.24
C SER A 71 2.37 -14.38 2.34
N ASP A 72 2.69 -14.67 1.07
CA ASP A 72 1.71 -15.26 0.17
C ASP A 72 1.58 -16.75 0.50
N GLY A 73 0.35 -17.20 0.79
CA GLY A 73 0.06 -18.59 1.15
C GLY A 73 0.15 -19.57 -0.04
N HIS A 74 0.72 -19.12 -1.15
CA HIS A 74 0.89 -19.87 -2.40
C HIS A 74 2.00 -20.93 -2.31
N GLU A 75 2.97 -20.76 -1.40
CA GLU A 75 4.09 -21.69 -1.23
C GLU A 75 3.74 -22.93 -0.39
N ARG A 76 2.49 -23.09 0.04
CA ARG A 76 2.09 -24.28 0.81
C ARG A 76 2.14 -25.53 -0.08
N GLU A 77 2.71 -26.60 0.45
CA GLU A 77 2.95 -27.84 -0.29
C GLU A 77 1.67 -28.42 -0.91
N ASP A 78 0.54 -28.35 -0.21
CA ASP A 78 -0.77 -28.80 -0.69
C ASP A 78 -1.29 -27.98 -1.89
N VAL A 79 -1.08 -26.66 -1.87
CA VAL A 79 -1.43 -25.75 -2.96
C VAL A 79 -0.58 -26.02 -4.20
N VAL A 80 0.74 -26.18 -4.01
CA VAL A 80 1.67 -26.50 -5.11
C VAL A 80 1.36 -27.87 -5.69
N GLU A 81 1.11 -28.87 -4.85
CA GLU A 81 0.74 -30.21 -5.29
C GLU A 81 -0.54 -30.20 -6.12
N TYR A 82 -1.59 -29.53 -5.65
CA TYR A 82 -2.84 -29.39 -6.40
C TYR A 82 -2.64 -28.65 -7.72
N GLN A 83 -1.89 -27.55 -7.72
CA GLN A 83 -1.60 -26.78 -8.93
C GLN A 83 -0.91 -27.65 -9.99
N GLN A 84 0.13 -28.40 -9.60
CA GLN A 84 0.94 -29.20 -10.51
C GLN A 84 0.24 -30.48 -10.96
N LYS A 85 -0.47 -31.18 -10.07
CA LYS A 85 -1.07 -32.49 -10.37
C LYS A 85 -2.49 -32.39 -10.94
N VAL A 86 -3.24 -31.33 -10.65
CA VAL A 86 -4.65 -31.22 -11.01
C VAL A 86 -4.89 -30.04 -11.95
N LEU A 87 -4.58 -28.82 -11.49
CA LEU A 87 -4.97 -27.61 -12.20
C LEU A 87 -4.29 -27.48 -13.56
N ILE A 88 -2.95 -27.59 -13.61
CA ILE A 88 -2.18 -27.42 -14.85
C ILE A 88 -2.54 -28.49 -15.90
N PRO A 89 -2.61 -29.80 -15.57
CA PRO A 89 -3.02 -30.81 -16.53
C PRO A 89 -4.44 -30.60 -17.07
N GLN A 90 -5.42 -30.30 -16.20
CA GLN A 90 -6.78 -30.01 -16.63
C GLN A 90 -6.85 -28.77 -17.53
N TRP A 91 -6.10 -27.74 -17.18
CA TRP A 91 -6.00 -26.52 -17.99
C TRP A 91 -5.38 -26.78 -19.36
N ALA A 92 -4.32 -27.59 -19.42
CA ALA A 92 -3.65 -27.96 -20.66
C ALA A 92 -4.63 -28.69 -21.62
N GLU A 93 -5.43 -29.63 -21.11
CA GLU A 93 -6.47 -30.32 -21.88
C GLU A 93 -7.55 -29.36 -22.39
N LEU A 94 -8.11 -28.51 -21.51
CA LEU A 94 -9.12 -27.51 -21.91
C LEU A 94 -8.56 -26.52 -22.94
N SER A 95 -7.29 -26.12 -22.81
CA SER A 95 -6.65 -25.16 -23.72
C SER A 95 -6.53 -25.64 -25.17
N LYS A 96 -6.68 -26.95 -25.44
CA LYS A 96 -6.67 -27.52 -26.80
C LYS A 96 -7.92 -27.13 -27.59
N TYR A 97 -9.03 -26.91 -26.88
CA TYR A 97 -10.35 -26.59 -27.44
C TYR A 97 -10.67 -25.09 -27.42
N THR A 98 -9.74 -24.28 -26.93
CA THR A 98 -9.87 -22.82 -26.81
C THR A 98 -9.13 -22.13 -27.95
N ARG A 99 -9.72 -21.06 -28.51
CA ARG A 99 -9.05 -20.22 -29.52
C ARG A 99 -7.80 -19.56 -28.94
N LYS A 100 -6.74 -19.53 -29.75
CA LYS A 100 -5.48 -18.87 -29.43
C LYS A 100 -5.15 -17.92 -30.57
N PHE A 101 -4.67 -16.73 -30.25
CA PHE A 101 -4.25 -15.73 -31.24
C PHE A 101 -2.73 -15.54 -31.16
N THR A 102 -2.10 -15.23 -32.29
CA THR A 102 -0.71 -14.74 -32.33
C THR A 102 -0.66 -13.28 -31.85
N GLU A 103 0.56 -12.77 -31.63
CA GLU A 103 0.76 -11.36 -31.27
C GLU A 103 0.27 -10.41 -32.38
N ASP A 104 0.29 -10.85 -33.64
CA ASP A 104 -0.21 -10.12 -34.80
C ASP A 104 -1.74 -10.19 -34.96
N GLY A 105 -2.43 -10.93 -34.08
CA GLY A 105 -3.90 -11.06 -34.08
C GLY A 105 -4.45 -12.20 -34.95
N ASP A 106 -3.60 -13.01 -35.57
CA ASP A 106 -4.03 -14.15 -36.38
C ASP A 106 -4.43 -15.34 -35.49
N GLU A 107 -5.47 -16.06 -35.90
CA GLU A 107 -5.95 -17.24 -35.17
C GLU A 107 -5.01 -18.43 -35.37
N ARG A 108 -4.48 -18.98 -34.27
CA ARG A 108 -3.72 -20.23 -34.27
C ARG A 108 -4.67 -21.41 -34.40
N THR A 109 -4.17 -22.49 -35.00
CA THR A 109 -4.89 -23.76 -35.13
C THR A 109 -5.34 -24.28 -33.77
N PHE A 110 -6.64 -24.52 -33.62
CA PHE A 110 -7.24 -25.14 -32.44
C PHE A 110 -8.05 -26.37 -32.88
N ILE A 111 -8.24 -27.31 -31.96
CA ILE A 111 -9.02 -28.52 -32.22
C ILE A 111 -10.46 -28.24 -31.82
N VAL A 112 -11.41 -28.51 -32.72
CA VAL A 112 -12.84 -28.47 -32.35
C VAL A 112 -13.11 -29.61 -31.37
N ALA A 113 -13.84 -29.33 -30.28
CA ALA A 113 -14.14 -30.37 -29.30
C ALA A 113 -14.93 -31.52 -29.94
N PRO A 114 -14.92 -32.73 -29.34
CA PRO A 114 -15.61 -33.91 -29.90
C PRO A 114 -17.11 -33.71 -30.18
N ASP A 115 -17.74 -32.74 -29.52
CA ASP A 115 -19.14 -32.35 -29.69
C ASP A 115 -19.36 -31.24 -30.74
N GLY A 116 -18.30 -30.85 -31.46
CA GLY A 116 -18.34 -29.81 -32.49
C GLY A 116 -18.31 -28.38 -31.94
N LYS A 117 -18.17 -28.18 -30.63
CA LYS A 117 -18.21 -26.85 -30.00
C LYS A 117 -16.81 -26.29 -29.73
N ILE A 118 -16.75 -24.97 -29.57
CA ILE A 118 -15.55 -24.25 -29.15
C ILE A 118 -15.66 -23.98 -27.67
N LEU A 119 -14.60 -24.25 -26.91
CA LEU A 119 -14.55 -23.92 -25.51
C LEU A 119 -14.14 -22.45 -25.34
N VAL A 120 -14.97 -21.67 -24.64
CA VAL A 120 -14.65 -20.30 -24.24
C VAL A 120 -14.44 -20.29 -22.74
N ILE A 121 -13.23 -19.96 -22.31
CA ILE A 121 -12.91 -19.86 -20.89
C ILE A 121 -13.10 -18.41 -20.45
N TRP A 122 -14.16 -18.19 -19.66
CA TRP A 122 -14.40 -16.92 -19.00
C TRP A 122 -13.53 -16.83 -17.75
N ARG A 123 -12.63 -15.86 -17.72
CA ARG A 123 -11.82 -15.56 -16.54
C ARG A 123 -12.50 -14.41 -15.83
N HIS A 124 -12.96 -14.65 -14.61
CA HIS A 124 -13.37 -13.56 -13.72
C HIS A 124 -12.23 -13.28 -12.77
N ASP A 125 -11.87 -12.01 -12.64
CA ASP A 125 -11.02 -11.56 -11.56
C ASP A 125 -11.88 -10.78 -10.56
N GLU A 126 -11.78 -11.14 -9.29
CA GLU A 126 -12.51 -10.47 -8.23
C GLU A 126 -11.74 -9.22 -7.81
N SER A 127 -12.31 -8.05 -8.08
CA SER A 127 -11.79 -6.80 -7.53
C SER A 127 -12.41 -6.54 -6.17
N ILE A 128 -11.56 -6.44 -5.14
CA ILE A 128 -11.96 -6.09 -3.78
C ILE A 128 -11.60 -4.62 -3.53
N PHE A 129 -12.61 -3.80 -3.25
CA PHE A 129 -12.41 -2.40 -2.86
C PHE A 129 -12.64 -2.24 -1.35
N TYR A 130 -11.71 -1.59 -0.66
CA TYR A 130 -11.85 -1.28 0.77
C TYR A 130 -12.31 0.16 0.99
N ALA A 131 -13.08 0.38 2.06
CA ALA A 131 -13.60 1.71 2.40
C ALA A 131 -12.52 2.79 2.67
N ASN A 132 -11.26 2.39 2.89
CA ASN A 132 -10.17 3.29 3.32
C ASN A 132 -8.91 3.30 2.43
N ASP A 133 -8.99 2.83 1.18
CA ASP A 133 -7.83 2.59 0.27
C ASP A 133 -7.03 3.84 -0.17
N ARG A 134 -7.12 4.95 0.57
CA ARG A 134 -6.66 6.29 0.15
C ARG A 134 -5.60 6.94 1.05
N ARG A 135 -5.23 6.35 2.19
CA ARG A 135 -4.15 6.91 3.06
C ARG A 135 -2.83 6.17 2.92
N LYS A 136 -2.38 6.01 1.67
CA LYS A 136 -1.12 5.32 1.33
C LYS A 136 0.12 6.18 1.55
N LEU A 137 -0.03 7.52 1.54
CA LEU A 137 1.05 8.49 1.76
C LEU A 137 0.90 9.15 3.13
N ARG A 138 2.00 9.27 3.87
CA ARG A 138 2.07 10.02 5.13
C ARG A 138 3.49 10.50 5.40
N TRP A 139 3.67 11.32 6.44
CA TRP A 139 4.99 11.58 7.00
C TRP A 139 5.47 10.35 7.77
N VAL A 140 6.60 9.79 7.33
CA VAL A 140 7.24 8.59 7.91
C VAL A 140 8.60 9.01 8.42
N HIS A 141 8.92 8.64 9.66
CA HIS A 141 10.25 8.87 10.22
C HIS A 141 11.24 7.82 9.68
N SER A 142 12.51 8.20 9.50
CA SER A 142 13.57 7.32 9.00
C SER A 142 13.75 6.01 9.79
N SER A 143 13.45 6.02 11.09
CA SER A 143 13.56 4.84 11.97
C SER A 143 12.35 3.90 11.89
N GLU A 144 11.30 4.26 11.16
CA GLU A 144 10.10 3.44 11.08
C GLU A 144 10.29 2.25 10.12
N THR A 145 10.29 1.04 10.68
CA THR A 145 10.40 -0.20 9.90
C THR A 145 9.04 -0.65 9.38
N ALA A 146 9.06 -1.28 8.21
CA ALA A 146 7.91 -1.92 7.60
C ALA A 146 7.30 -2.96 8.56
N LYS A 147 6.02 -2.78 8.92
CA LYS A 147 5.29 -3.74 9.76
C LYS A 147 4.57 -4.76 8.88
N PRO A 148 4.48 -6.03 9.30
CA PRO A 148 3.59 -6.99 8.67
C PRO A 148 2.17 -6.43 8.67
N TYR A 149 1.54 -6.44 7.50
CA TYR A 149 0.20 -5.91 7.33
C TYR A 149 -0.76 -7.08 7.05
N ALA A 150 -1.83 -7.18 7.84
CA ALA A 150 -2.88 -8.17 7.59
C ALA A 150 -3.64 -7.79 6.31
N LYS A 151 -3.93 -8.77 5.45
CA LYS A 151 -4.62 -8.52 4.18
C LYS A 151 -6.04 -7.99 4.44
N GLY A 152 -6.24 -6.68 4.28
CA GLY A 152 -7.54 -6.02 4.20
C GLY A 152 -7.69 -4.76 5.08
N GLU A 153 -8.18 -3.66 4.49
CA GLU A 153 -8.36 -2.35 5.15
C GLU A 153 -9.77 -2.15 5.74
N GLY A 154 -10.34 -3.21 6.32
CA GLY A 154 -11.68 -3.21 6.92
C GLY A 154 -12.76 -3.75 5.98
N ALA A 155 -13.98 -3.22 6.07
CA ALA A 155 -15.10 -3.67 5.25
C ALA A 155 -14.80 -3.48 3.75
N SER A 156 -15.02 -4.54 2.99
CA SER A 156 -14.76 -4.57 1.56
C SER A 156 -16.06 -4.73 0.76
N MET A 157 -16.07 -4.14 -0.43
CA MET A 157 -17.03 -4.46 -1.47
C MET A 157 -16.35 -5.34 -2.50
N MET A 158 -16.92 -6.51 -2.72
CA MET A 158 -16.54 -7.41 -3.80
C MET A 158 -17.32 -6.99 -5.05
N VAL A 159 -16.60 -6.69 -6.13
CA VAL A 159 -17.22 -6.36 -7.41
C VAL A 159 -16.85 -7.46 -8.41
N THR A 160 -17.87 -8.17 -8.88
CA THR A 160 -17.78 -9.25 -9.86
C THR A 160 -18.41 -8.80 -11.17
N ALA A 161 -17.70 -7.97 -11.94
CA ALA A 161 -18.15 -7.61 -13.28
C ALA A 161 -16.98 -7.08 -14.13
N PHE A 162 -16.34 -7.97 -14.89
CA PHE A 162 -15.62 -7.67 -16.13
C PHE A 162 -15.69 -8.89 -17.05
#